data_AF-A0A348G1C6-F1
#
_entry.id   AF-A0A348G1C6-F1
#
_cell.length_a   1.000
_cell.length_b   1.000
_cell.length_c   1.000
_cell.angle_alpha   90.00
_cell.angle_beta   90.00
_cell.angle_gamma   90.00
#
_symmetry.space_group_name_H-M   'P 1'
#
loop_
_entity.id
_entity.type
_entity.pdbx_description
1 polymer ?
#
loop_
_entity_poly.entity_id
_entity_poly.type
_entity_poly.pdbx_seq_one_letter_code
_entity_poly.pdbx_strand_id
1 'polypeptide(L)'
;MASAARSCARHRWGEPQRTTYETVRTCQRCGLERVTRHEPDRLPWVEFRAQGVTAIGYRGTPPCVPRREAGPTSTGVALEGRRHG
;
A
#
# COMPACT_ATOMS: atom_id res chain seq x y z
N MET A 1 -8.62 -10.98 -19.13
CA MET A 1 -7.91 -9.86 -19.79
C MET A 1 -7.17 -9.08 -18.70
N ALA A 2 -5.84 -9.17 -18.65
CA ALA A 2 -5.04 -8.46 -17.65
C ALA A 2 -5.15 -6.95 -17.88
N SER A 3 -5.74 -6.22 -16.94
CA SER A 3 -5.75 -4.75 -16.96
C SER A 3 -4.31 -4.27 -16.88
N ALA A 4 -3.79 -3.75 -18.00
CA ALA A 4 -2.56 -2.96 -18.01
C ALA A 4 -2.84 -1.66 -17.23
N ALA A 5 -2.60 -1.69 -15.93
CA ALA A 5 -2.55 -0.48 -15.12
C ALA A 5 -1.54 0.47 -15.78
N ARG A 6 -1.95 1.73 -16.04
CA ARG A 6 -1.05 2.77 -16.57
C ARG A 6 0.15 2.91 -15.61
N SER A 7 1.25 2.24 -15.94
CA SER A 7 2.39 1.98 -15.07
C SER A 7 3.44 3.11 -15.09
N CYS A 8 3.00 4.36 -15.28
CA CYS A 8 3.90 5.50 -15.47
C CYS A 8 3.70 6.61 -14.42
N ALA A 9 3.57 6.22 -13.16
CA ALA A 9 3.75 7.14 -12.05
C ALA A 9 4.97 6.66 -11.26
N ARG A 10 6.05 7.45 -11.19
CA ARG A 10 7.07 7.21 -10.17
C ARG A 10 6.38 7.21 -8.80
N HIS A 11 6.83 6.32 -7.92
CA HIS A 11 6.35 6.31 -6.53
C HIS A 11 6.60 7.66 -5.89
N ARG A 12 5.61 8.14 -5.12
CA ARG A 12 5.76 9.32 -4.27
C ARG A 12 5.95 8.84 -2.84
N TRP A 13 7.21 8.55 -2.49
CA TRP A 13 7.55 8.09 -1.15
C TRP A 13 7.28 9.18 -0.11
N GLY A 14 6.57 8.83 0.96
CA GLY A 14 6.36 9.69 2.11
C GLY A 14 7.57 9.75 3.03
N GLU A 15 7.35 10.34 4.20
CA GLU A 15 8.36 10.49 5.25
C GLU A 15 8.85 9.11 5.75
N PRO A 16 10.17 8.90 5.93
CA PRO A 16 10.69 7.68 6.53
C PRO A 16 10.25 7.52 7.99
N GLN A 17 9.64 6.37 8.28
CA GLN A 17 9.44 5.88 9.64
C GLN A 17 10.59 4.93 9.99
N ARG A 18 11.36 5.25 11.02
CA ARG A 18 12.55 4.47 11.42
C ARG A 18 12.29 3.74 12.73
N THR A 19 12.71 2.50 12.78
CA THR A 19 12.89 1.73 14.02
C THR A 19 14.35 1.30 14.12
N THR A 20 14.69 0.53 15.16
CA THR A 20 16.06 0.04 15.39
C THR A 20 16.63 -0.73 14.20
N TYR A 21 15.81 -1.52 13.50
CA TYR A 21 16.27 -2.46 12.46
C TYR A 21 15.58 -2.29 11.10
N GLU A 22 14.72 -1.28 10.95
CA GLU A 22 14.06 -1.01 9.67
C GLU A 22 13.78 0.48 9.44
N THR A 23 13.78 0.87 8.17
CA THR A 23 13.23 2.14 7.70
C THR A 23 12.11 1.86 6.71
N VAL A 24 10.89 2.31 7.03
CA VAL A 24 9.70 2.16 6.20
C VAL A 24 9.39 3.48 5.50
N ARG A 25 9.13 3.44 4.20
CA ARG A 25 8.56 4.56 3.44
C ARG A 25 7.30 4.10 2.72
N THR A 26 6.18 4.78 2.98
CA THR A 26 4.90 4.47 2.34
C THR A 26 4.69 5.38 1.13
N CYS A 27 4.36 4.79 -0.01
CA CYS A 27 4.01 5.56 -1.20
C CYS A 27 2.64 6.22 -1.02
N GLN A 28 2.60 7.55 -1.10
CA GLN A 28 1.39 8.35 -0.93
C GLN A 28 0.36 8.17 -2.07
N ARG A 29 0.69 7.41 -3.13
CA ARG A 29 -0.19 7.16 -4.28
C ARG A 29 -0.81 5.77 -4.27
N CYS A 30 -0.02 4.75 -3.97
CA CYS A 30 -0.45 3.36 -4.07
C CYS A 30 -0.50 2.63 -2.72
N GLY A 31 0.06 3.22 -1.66
CA GLY A 31 0.18 2.57 -0.36
C GLY A 31 1.21 1.43 -0.33
N LEU A 32 2.04 1.27 -1.37
CA LEU A 32 3.18 0.35 -1.33
C LEU A 32 4.18 0.84 -0.28
N GLU A 33 4.64 -0.06 0.57
CA GLU A 33 5.67 0.22 1.56
C GLU A 33 7.01 -0.29 1.04
N ARG A 34 8.03 0.57 1.07
CA ARG A 34 9.42 0.19 0.87
C ARG A 34 10.07 0.09 2.24
N VAL A 35 10.45 -1.12 2.64
CA VAL A 35 11.11 -1.40 3.92
C VAL A 35 12.58 -1.67 3.64
N THR A 36 13.46 -0.84 4.20
CA THR A 36 14.90 -1.12 4.18
C THR A 36 15.26 -1.75 5.51
N ARG A 37 15.71 -3.01 5.47
CA ARG A 37 16.10 -3.81 6.63
C ARG A 37 17.58 -3.62 6.91
N HIS A 38 17.91 -3.48 8.19
CA HIS A 38 19.27 -3.40 8.70
C HIS A 38 19.36 -4.28 9.94
N GLU A 39 19.56 -5.59 9.75
CA GLU A 39 19.79 -6.51 10.85
C GLU A 39 21.30 -6.59 11.17
N PRO A 40 21.68 -6.75 12.45
CA PRO A 40 23.04 -7.14 12.81
C PRO A 40 23.43 -8.40 12.03
N ASP A 41 24.69 -8.49 11.62
CA ASP A 41 25.27 -9.66 10.94
C ASP A 41 24.69 -9.97 9.54
N ARG A 42 23.90 -9.06 8.96
CA ARG A 42 23.37 -9.19 7.60
C ARG A 42 23.59 -7.93 6.77
N LEU A 43 23.83 -8.12 5.47
CA LEU A 43 23.86 -7.01 4.52
C LEU A 43 22.46 -6.41 4.43
N PRO A 44 22.30 -5.07 4.47
CA PRO A 44 21.01 -4.43 4.31
C PRO A 44 20.29 -4.84 3.03
N TRP A 45 18.98 -5.08 3.12
CA TRP A 45 18.14 -5.44 1.97
C TRP A 45 16.85 -4.63 1.97
N VAL A 46 16.17 -4.65 0.82
CA VAL A 46 14.89 -3.94 0.63
C VAL A 46 13.78 -4.96 0.43
N GLU A 47 12.71 -4.79 1.19
CA GLU A 47 11.45 -5.51 1.04
C GLU A 47 10.37 -4.53 0.57
N PHE A 48 9.41 -5.04 -0.19
CA PHE A 48 8.22 -4.28 -0.55
C PHE A 48 7.01 -4.94 0.09
N ARG A 49 6.13 -4.15 0.71
CA ARG A 49 4.87 -4.66 1.28
C ARG A 49 3.69 -3.94 0.65
N ALA A 50 2.67 -4.70 0.29
CA ALA A 50 1.39 -4.19 -0.15
C ALA A 50 0.32 -4.74 0.79
N GLN A 51 -0.44 -3.85 1.44
CA GLN A 51 -1.52 -4.25 2.36
C GLN A 51 -1.04 -5.19 3.48
N GLY A 52 0.17 -4.96 4.02
CA GLY A 52 0.77 -5.78 5.08
C GLY A 52 1.39 -7.10 4.62
N VAL A 53 1.27 -7.46 3.34
CA VAL A 53 1.88 -8.68 2.77
C VAL A 53 3.16 -8.33 2.03
N THR A 54 4.24 -9.05 2.33
CA THR A 54 5.51 -8.93 1.59
C THR A 54 5.31 -9.36 0.14
N ALA A 55 5.60 -8.46 -0.80
CA ALA A 55 5.57 -8.72 -2.23
C ALA A 55 6.80 -9.54 -2.62
N ILE A 56 6.64 -10.87 -2.64
CA ILE A 56 7.66 -11.83 -3.05
C ILE A 56 7.71 -11.88 -4.59
N GLY A 57 8.91 -11.89 -5.17
CA GLY A 57 9.10 -12.18 -6.62
C GLY A 57 9.49 -10.98 -7.50
N TYR A 58 9.66 -9.77 -6.96
CA TYR A 58 10.14 -8.64 -7.74
C TYR A 58 11.66 -8.46 -7.60
N ARG A 59 12.38 -8.38 -8.74
CA ARG A 59 13.81 -8.02 -8.79
C ARG A 59 14.08 -6.52 -8.60
N GLY A 60 13.04 -5.70 -8.51
CA GLY A 60 13.12 -4.25 -8.41
C GLY A 60 11.87 -3.67 -7.76
N THR A 61 11.74 -2.35 -7.76
CA THR A 61 10.55 -1.70 -7.19
C THR A 61 9.30 -2.07 -8.02
N PRO A 62 8.25 -2.65 -7.40
CA PRO A 62 6.99 -2.95 -8.09
C PRO A 62 6.41 -1.69 -8.76
N PRO A 63 5.61 -1.82 -9.84
CA PRO A 63 4.99 -0.67 -10.48
C PRO A 63 4.08 0.08 -9.51
N CYS A 64 4.07 1.42 -9.59
CA CYS A 64 3.12 2.23 -8.84
C CYS A 64 1.73 2.08 -9.46
N VAL A 65 0.86 1.29 -8.84
CA VAL A 65 -0.53 1.14 -9.23
C VAL A 65 -1.37 1.97 -8.27
N PRO A 66 -2.05 3.05 -8.71
CA PRO A 66 -2.90 3.84 -7.84
C PRO A 66 -3.82 2.91 -7.05
N ARG A 67 -3.93 3.15 -5.74
CA ARG A 67 -4.90 2.41 -4.93
C ARG A 67 -6.24 2.68 -5.59
N ARG A 68 -6.89 1.66 -6.17
CA ARG A 68 -8.29 1.80 -6.54
C ARG A 68 -8.96 2.16 -5.23
N GLU A 69 -9.44 3.40 -5.13
CA GLU A 69 -10.28 3.81 -4.03
C GLU A 69 -11.38 2.76 -3.97
N ALA A 70 -11.32 1.90 -2.96
CA ALA A 70 -12.48 1.10 -2.62
C ALA A 70 -13.52 2.17 -2.35
N GLY A 71 -14.44 2.36 -3.31
CA GLY A 71 -15.46 3.39 -3.23
C GLY A 71 -16.08 3.34 -1.84
N PRO A 72 -16.42 4.49 -1.24
CA PRO A 72 -17.00 4.50 0.10
C PRO A 72 -18.11 3.45 0.11
N THR A 73 -17.95 2.45 0.96
CA THR A 73 -18.98 1.42 1.18
C THR A 73 -20.27 2.18 1.36
N SER A 74 -21.13 2.06 0.36
CA SER A 74 -22.37 2.79 0.20
C SER A 74 -23.08 2.87 1.55
N THR A 75 -23.10 4.08 2.10
CA THR A 75 -24.11 4.49 3.06
C THR A 75 -25.46 4.27 2.39
N GLY A 76 -26.14 3.20 2.77
CA GLY A 76 -27.47 2.84 2.33
C GLY A 76 -27.80 1.55 3.07
N VAL A 77 -28.49 1.61 4.20
CA VAL A 77 -29.92 1.92 4.24
C VAL A 77 -30.26 2.84 5.43
N ALA A 78 -30.66 4.07 5.13
CA ALA A 78 -31.70 4.76 5.90
C ALA A 78 -32.98 4.68 5.06
N LEU A 79 -34.15 4.69 5.72
CA LEU A 79 -35.51 4.29 5.28
C LEU A 79 -35.78 2.86 5.81
N GLU A 80 -36.57 2.67 6.86
CA GLU A 80 -37.96 3.10 6.92
C GLU A 80 -38.35 3.68 8.29
N GLY A 81 -38.74 4.95 8.30
CA GLY A 81 -39.80 5.40 9.20
C GLY A 81 -41.13 4.93 8.63
N ARG A 82 -41.86 4.07 9.35
CA ARG A 82 -43.31 3.90 9.24
C ARG A 82 -43.88 2.90 10.26
N ARG A 83 -44.65 3.43 11.23
CA ARG A 83 -46.05 3.09 11.58
C ARG A 83 -46.31 2.89 13.09
N HIS A 84 -47.24 3.73 13.55
CA HIS A 84 -48.42 3.48 14.39
C HIS A 84 -48.28 2.84 15.77
N GLY A 85 -48.82 3.57 16.74
CA GLY A 85 -49.13 3.14 18.11
C GLY A 85 -49.44 4.37 18.94
#